data_AF-A0A8C6UT00-F1
#
_entry.id   AF-A0A8C6UT00-F1
#
_cell.length_a   1.000
_cell.length_b   1.000
_cell.length_c   1.000
_cell.angle_alpha   90.00
_cell.angle_beta   90.00
_cell.angle_gamma   90.00
#
_symmetry.space_group_name_H-M   'P 1'
#
loop_
_entity.id
_entity.type
_entity.pdbx_description
1 polymer ?
#
loop_
_entity_poly.entity_id
_entity_poly.type
_entity_poly.pdbx_seq_one_letter_code
_entity_poly.pdbx_strand_id
1 'polypeptide(L)'
;MVWESGCVVIVMLTPLSENGVKQCHHYWPDEGSDVYHIYESLFIILCSLADHITFYLKNLQTNETRTVTQFHYLSWMDRGIPTSARTLLDFRR
;
A
#
# COMPACT_ATOMS: atom_id res chain seq x y z
N MET A 1 11.16 -9.23 -0.37
CA MET A 1 11.56 -7.80 -0.42
C MET A 1 11.17 -7.00 0.83
N VAL A 2 9.88 -6.81 1.11
CA VAL A 2 9.39 -5.96 2.23
C VAL A 2 9.88 -6.49 3.58
N TRP A 3 9.82 -7.81 3.77
CA TRP A 3 10.26 -8.48 5.00
C TRP A 3 11.76 -8.32 5.24
N GLU A 4 12.58 -8.70 4.27
CA GLU A 4 14.04 -8.76 4.36
C GLU A 4 14.65 -7.36 4.50
N SER A 5 14.01 -6.33 3.92
CA SER A 5 14.45 -4.94 4.06
C SER A 5 14.06 -4.28 5.38
N GLY A 6 13.22 -4.91 6.20
CA GLY A 6 12.69 -4.25 7.39
C GLY A 6 11.69 -3.12 7.07
N CYS A 7 11.11 -3.13 5.86
CA CYS A 7 10.20 -2.09 5.42
C CYS A 7 8.89 -2.13 6.21
N VAL A 8 8.52 -0.97 6.75
CA VAL A 8 7.28 -0.75 7.53
C VAL A 8 6.32 0.22 6.85
N VAL A 9 6.75 0.90 5.77
CA VAL A 9 5.94 1.86 5.01
C VAL A 9 6.04 1.58 3.52
N ILE A 10 4.89 1.41 2.87
CA ILE A 10 4.77 1.31 1.41
C ILE A 10 4.08 2.57 0.90
N VAL A 11 4.58 3.15 -0.20
CA VAL A 11 3.95 4.29 -0.87
C VAL A 11 3.55 3.86 -2.27
N MET A 12 2.24 3.81 -2.53
CA MET A 12 1.66 3.51 -3.83
C MET A 12 1.23 4.81 -4.50
N LEU A 13 1.85 5.13 -5.64
CA LEU A 13 1.65 6.40 -6.36
C LEU A 13 0.71 6.27 -7.58
N THR A 14 0.01 5.15 -7.72
CA THR A 14 -0.85 4.86 -8.86
C THR A 14 -2.14 4.19 -8.39
N PRO A 15 -3.29 4.42 -9.04
CA PRO A 15 -4.45 3.55 -8.86
C PRO A 15 -4.18 2.16 -9.45
N LEU A 16 -5.07 1.19 -9.18
CA LEU A 16 -5.02 -0.14 -9.81
C LEU A 16 -5.26 -0.08 -11.33
N SER A 17 -6.14 0.81 -11.76
CA SER A 17 -6.45 1.07 -13.16
C SER A 17 -6.68 2.56 -13.40
N GLU A 18 -6.36 3.00 -14.61
CA GLU A 18 -6.51 4.37 -15.07
C GLU A 18 -6.91 4.38 -16.54
N ASN A 19 -7.99 5.08 -16.90
CA ASN A 19 -8.50 5.16 -18.27
C ASN A 19 -8.70 3.77 -18.94
N GLY A 20 -9.13 2.78 -18.14
CA GLY A 20 -9.32 1.39 -18.59
C GLY A 20 -8.03 0.58 -18.75
N VAL A 21 -6.86 1.18 -18.53
CA VAL A 21 -5.55 0.50 -18.54
C VAL A 21 -5.18 0.09 -17.12
N LYS A 22 -4.76 -1.17 -16.95
CA LYS A 22 -4.29 -1.68 -15.68
C LYS A 22 -2.89 -1.15 -15.37
N GLN A 23 -2.72 -0.52 -14.21
CA GLN A 23 -1.44 0.04 -13.76
C GLN A 23 -0.77 -0.84 -12.70
N CYS A 24 -1.57 -1.43 -11.80
CA CYS A 24 -1.06 -2.25 -10.71
C CYS A 24 -1.98 -3.45 -10.46
N HIS A 25 -1.40 -4.54 -9.97
CA HIS A 25 -2.18 -5.63 -9.39
C HIS A 25 -2.43 -5.33 -7.92
N HIS A 26 -3.57 -5.79 -7.41
CA HIS A 26 -3.86 -5.77 -5.99
C HIS A 26 -2.94 -6.75 -5.24
N TYR A 27 -2.24 -6.30 -4.21
CA TYR A 27 -1.26 -7.11 -3.46
C TYR A 27 -1.36 -6.99 -1.94
N TRP A 28 -2.42 -6.37 -1.44
CA TRP A 28 -2.72 -6.21 -0.02
C TRP A 28 -4.11 -6.79 0.26
N PRO A 29 -4.44 -7.11 1.52
CA PRO A 29 -5.76 -7.60 1.88
C PRO A 29 -6.77 -6.44 1.98
N ASP A 30 -7.95 -6.62 1.39
CA ASP A 30 -9.10 -5.71 1.61
C ASP A 30 -9.90 -6.07 2.87
N GLU A 31 -9.90 -7.35 3.24
CA GLU A 31 -10.50 -7.90 4.45
C GLU A 31 -9.78 -9.20 4.83
N GLY A 32 -9.85 -9.60 6.10
CA GLY A 32 -9.27 -10.87 6.55
C GLY A 32 -7.76 -10.95 6.31
N SER A 33 -7.29 -12.02 5.66
CA SER A 33 -5.88 -12.18 5.28
C SER A 33 -5.69 -12.71 3.86
N ASP A 34 -4.56 -12.31 3.28
CA ASP A 34 -4.02 -12.86 2.02
C ASP A 34 -2.66 -13.51 2.28
N VAL A 35 -2.38 -14.65 1.64
CA VAL A 35 -1.12 -15.36 1.77
C VAL A 35 -0.31 -15.28 0.48
N TYR A 36 0.89 -14.72 0.58
CA TYR A 36 1.87 -14.63 -0.49
C TYR A 36 3.10 -15.45 -0.12
N HIS A 37 3.19 -16.67 -0.66
CA HIS A 37 4.25 -17.64 -0.35
C HIS A 37 4.27 -17.98 1.16
N ILE A 38 5.26 -17.48 1.91
CA ILE A 38 5.43 -17.71 3.36
C ILE A 38 5.01 -16.49 4.19
N TYR A 39 4.43 -15.48 3.54
CA TYR A 39 4.02 -14.25 4.18
C TYR A 39 2.50 -14.15 4.19
N GLU A 40 1.93 -14.02 5.37
CA GLU A 40 0.51 -13.74 5.55
C GLU A 40 0.33 -12.26 5.86
N SER A 41 -0.46 -11.57 5.04
CA SER A 41 -0.86 -10.18 5.24
C SER A 41 -2.26 -10.17 5.84
N LEU A 42 -2.39 -9.74 7.10
CA LEU A 42 -3.67 -9.67 7.82
C LEU A 42 -4.13 -8.22 7.92
N PHE A 43 -5.31 -7.94 7.36
CA PHE A 43 -5.93 -6.61 7.38
C PHE A 43 -6.18 -6.14 8.81
N ILE A 44 -5.86 -4.88 9.09
CA ILE A 44 -6.18 -4.23 10.37
C ILE A 44 -7.20 -3.13 10.14
N ILE A 45 -6.83 -2.12 9.34
CA ILE A 45 -7.67 -0.95 9.15
C ILE A 45 -7.38 -0.26 7.82
N LEU A 46 -8.46 0.23 7.21
CA LEU A 46 -8.46 1.19 6.13
C LEU A 46 -8.83 2.56 6.71
N CYS A 47 -7.97 3.55 6.49
CA CYS A 47 -8.26 4.94 6.81
C CYS A 47 -8.58 5.70 5.52
N SER A 48 -9.88 5.84 5.24
CA SER A 48 -10.37 6.51 4.02
C SER A 48 -10.11 8.01 3.98
N LEU A 49 -9.81 8.65 5.12
CA LEU A 49 -9.51 10.09 5.18
C LEU A 49 -8.07 10.43 4.77
N ALA A 50 -7.16 9.47 4.92
CA ALA A 50 -5.72 9.66 4.68
C ALA A 50 -5.18 8.63 3.68
N ASP A 51 -6.08 7.99 2.92
CA ASP A 51 -5.80 7.02 1.87
C ASP A 51 -4.71 6.00 2.26
N HIS A 52 -4.81 5.42 3.45
CA HIS A 52 -3.84 4.42 3.89
C HIS A 52 -4.48 3.17 4.48
N ILE A 53 -3.77 2.06 4.32
CA ILE A 53 -4.12 0.74 4.81
C ILE A 53 -3.03 0.30 5.77
N THR A 54 -3.41 -0.25 6.92
CA THR A 54 -2.46 -0.90 7.82
C THR A 54 -2.80 -2.38 7.91
N PHE A 55 -1.77 -3.22 7.81
CA PHE A 55 -1.88 -4.67 7.92
C PHE A 55 -0.69 -5.25 8.69
N TYR A 56 -0.89 -6.42 9.28
CA TYR A 56 0.20 -7.21 9.83
C TYR A 56 0.80 -8.08 8.73
N LEU A 57 2.13 -8.03 8.57
CA LEU A 57 2.88 -8.95 7.76
C LEU A 57 3.51 -10.00 8.68
N LYS A 58 3.05 -11.25 8.57
CA LYS A 58 3.52 -12.38 9.38
C LYS A 58 4.38 -13.31 8.51
N ASN A 59 5.57 -13.66 8.99
CA ASN A 59 6.36 -14.73 8.41
C ASN A 59 5.92 -16.06 9.02
N LEU A 60 5.34 -16.94 8.21
CA LEU A 60 4.79 -18.22 8.64
C LEU A 60 5.86 -19.24 9.07
N GLN A 61 7.12 -19.06 8.65
CA GLN A 61 8.22 -19.93 9.05
C GLN A 61 8.80 -19.56 10.42
N THR A 62 8.91 -18.26 10.71
CA THR A 62 9.49 -17.78 11.98
C THR A 62 8.44 -17.40 13.02
N ASN A 63 7.16 -17.28 12.62
CA ASN A 63 6.06 -16.70 13.40
C ASN A 63 6.29 -15.25 13.87
N GLU A 64 7.28 -14.55 13.31
CA GLU A 64 7.47 -13.14 13.55
C GLU A 64 6.43 -12.33 12.78
N THR A 65 5.97 -11.23 13.39
CA THR A 65 4.97 -10.33 12.81
C THR A 65 5.48 -8.89 12.84
N ARG A 66 5.17 -8.13 11.78
CA ARG A 66 5.48 -6.70 11.67
C ARG A 66 4.25 -5.93 11.20
N THR A 67 4.08 -4.72 11.69
CA THR A 67 3.04 -3.81 11.18
C THR A 67 3.57 -3.07 9.96
N VAL A 68 2.79 -3.07 8.87
CA VAL A 68 3.10 -2.34 7.64
C VAL A 68 1.95 -1.37 7.35
N THR A 69 2.28 -0.13 7.05
CA THR A 69 1.33 0.89 6.59
C THR A 69 1.58 1.22 5.14
N GLN A 70 0.58 1.07 4.29
CA GLN A 70 0.63 1.43 2.88
C GLN A 70 -0.18 2.70 2.65
N PHE A 71 0.46 3.76 2.17
CA PHE A 71 -0.19 5.01 1.78
C PHE A 71 -0.41 5.04 0.28
N HIS A 72 -1.58 5.48 -0.15
CA HIS A 72 -2.01 5.52 -1.53
C HIS A 72 -2.17 6.98 -1.96
N TYR A 73 -1.28 7.45 -2.81
CA TYR A 73 -1.40 8.78 -3.40
C TYR A 73 -2.11 8.67 -4.75
N LEU A 74 -3.42 8.86 -4.74
CA LEU A 74 -4.26 8.71 -5.93
C LEU A 74 -4.40 10.00 -6.76
N SER A 75 -3.90 11.14 -6.27
CA SER A 75 -4.00 12.42 -7.00
C SER A 75 -3.02 12.53 -8.18
N TRP A 76 -2.09 11.58 -8.32
CA TRP A 76 -1.24 11.47 -9.51
C TRP A 76 -2.00 10.74 -10.63
N MET A 77 -3.04 11.38 -11.15
CA MET A 77 -3.82 10.86 -12.28
C MET A 77 -3.42 11.56 -13.59
N ASP A 78 -3.62 10.84 -14.69
CA ASP A 78 -3.21 11.07 -16.08
C ASP A 78 -1.69 11.03 -16.35
N ARG A 79 -1.31 10.92 -17.64
CA ARG A 79 0.09 11.02 -18.13
C ARG A 79 0.74 12.40 -17.88
N GLY A 80 0.08 13.26 -17.11
CA GLY A 80 0.55 14.59 -16.74
C GLY A 80 1.25 14.61 -15.39
N ILE A 81 1.87 15.74 -15.08
CA ILE A 81 2.37 16.04 -13.75
C ILE A 81 1.21 16.71 -12.99
N PRO A 82 1.00 16.43 -11.69
CA PRO A 82 0.01 17.16 -10.91
C PRO A 82 0.17 18.68 -11.08
N THR A 83 -0.94 19.39 -11.26
CA THR A 83 -0.94 20.85 -11.49
C THR A 83 -0.37 21.65 -10.32
N SER A 84 -0.25 21.03 -9.14
CA SER A 84 0.38 21.58 -7.96
C SER A 84 1.13 20.51 -7.17
N ALA A 85 2.34 20.84 -6.71
CA ALA A 85 3.10 20.00 -5.79
C ALA A 85 2.50 19.93 -4.37
N ARG A 86 1.51 20.78 -4.05
CA ARG A 86 0.96 20.92 -2.70
C ARG A 86 0.41 19.62 -2.15
N THR A 87 -0.38 18.88 -2.94
CA THR A 87 -1.02 17.64 -2.49
C THR A 87 0.03 16.55 -2.21
N LEU A 88 1.08 16.47 -3.01
CA LEU A 88 2.20 15.55 -2.78
C LEU A 88 3.01 15.95 -1.54
N LEU A 89 3.22 17.25 -1.32
CA LEU A 89 3.93 17.75 -0.14
C LEU A 89 3.15 17.53 1.15
N ASP A 90 1.82 17.67 1.10
CA ASP A 90 0.94 17.39 2.24
C ASP A 90 0.89 15.87 2.54
N PHE A 91 0.87 15.02 1.50
CA PHE A 91 0.97 13.56 1.65
C PHE A 91 2.30 13.09 2.26
N ARG A 92 3.40 13.80 2.01
CA ARG A 92 4.73 13.47 2.54
C ARG A 92 4.89 13.76 4.04
N ARG A 93 4.06 14.65 4.60
CA ARG A 93 4.23 15.16 5.97
C ARG A 93 3.70 14.19 7.01
#